data_AF-A0A0M0JAG0-F1
#
_entry.id   AF-A0A0M0JAG0-F1
#
_cell.length_a   1.000
_cell.length_b   1.000
_cell.length_c   1.000
_cell.angle_alpha   90.00
_cell.angle_beta   90.00
_cell.angle_gamma   90.00
#
_symmetry.space_group_name_H-M   'P 1'
#
loop_
_entity.id
_entity.type
_entity.pdbx_description
1 polymer ?
#
loop_
_entity_poly.entity_id
_entity_poly.type
_entity_poly.pdbx_seq_one_letter_code
_entity_poly.pdbx_strand_id
1 'polypeptide(L)'
;SGAPSSARDNADKSSAGLASVSFGGSDAAADAEGGGVTEVTLRVQNVEFEMRLRPGVHEFLGQMADLFCVHLYTMGSREYVQQALHYLDPKHEIFKPGQVLAWHPALDRTTKTLQRLLCVPELVLIVDDSPIAWANHVPNLVLIDRFPRAQAPSAALHRTV
;
A
#
# COMPACT_ATOMS: atom_id res chain seq x y z
N SER A 1 69.06 -25.05 1.89
CA SER A 1 68.24 -25.82 2.86
C SER A 1 66.83 -25.22 2.86
N GLY A 2 65.81 -26.07 2.73
CA GLY A 2 64.39 -25.70 2.92
C GLY A 2 63.60 -25.38 1.66
N ALA A 3 62.77 -26.33 1.24
CA ALA A 3 61.89 -26.33 0.07
C ALA A 3 60.66 -25.40 0.18
N PRO A 4 59.95 -25.11 -0.94
CA PRO A 4 58.68 -24.39 -0.94
C PRO A 4 57.50 -25.32 -0.55
N SER A 5 56.57 -24.83 0.27
CA SER A 5 55.35 -25.54 0.65
C SER A 5 54.16 -25.06 -0.20
N SER A 6 53.52 -26.03 -0.82
CA SER A 6 52.26 -25.99 -1.55
C SER A 6 51.04 -25.88 -0.61
N ALA A 7 49.95 -25.29 -1.12
CA ALA A 7 48.55 -25.64 -0.84
C ALA A 7 47.67 -24.63 -1.61
N ARG A 8 47.10 -25.02 -2.75
CA ARG A 8 45.82 -25.72 -2.93
C ARG A 8 44.66 -24.75 -3.16
N ASP A 9 44.05 -24.96 -4.32
CA ASP A 9 42.79 -24.47 -4.82
C ASP A 9 41.69 -24.37 -3.75
N ASN A 10 40.88 -23.30 -3.87
CA ASN A 10 39.45 -23.46 -3.67
C ASN A 10 38.69 -22.42 -4.50
N ALA A 11 38.38 -22.81 -5.73
CA ALA A 11 37.20 -22.31 -6.42
C ALA A 11 36.05 -23.25 -6.06
N ASP A 12 35.04 -22.79 -5.30
CA ASP A 12 33.68 -23.25 -5.57
C ASP A 12 32.60 -22.24 -5.13
N LYS A 13 31.71 -22.03 -6.11
CA LYS A 13 30.29 -21.66 -6.08
C LYS A 13 29.71 -21.00 -4.83
N SER A 14 29.09 -19.84 -5.07
CA SER A 14 27.68 -19.66 -4.69
C SER A 14 27.03 -18.67 -5.66
N SER A 15 26.58 -19.20 -6.79
CA SER A 15 25.54 -18.60 -7.62
C SER A 15 24.25 -18.57 -6.80
N ALA A 16 23.94 -17.44 -6.17
CA ALA A 16 22.62 -17.21 -5.61
C ALA A 16 21.65 -17.00 -6.78
N GLY A 17 20.86 -18.03 -7.05
CA GLY A 17 19.83 -18.04 -8.09
C GLY A 17 18.83 -16.92 -7.85
N LEU A 18 18.64 -16.10 -8.88
CA LEU A 18 17.45 -15.28 -9.06
C LEU A 18 16.26 -16.25 -9.24
N ALA A 19 15.53 -16.48 -8.16
CA ALA A 19 14.23 -17.14 -8.26
C ALA A 19 13.25 -16.16 -8.90
N SER A 20 13.04 -16.32 -10.21
CA SER A 20 11.93 -15.74 -10.94
C SER A 20 10.63 -16.35 -10.41
N VAL A 21 9.85 -15.57 -9.66
CA VAL A 21 8.50 -15.97 -9.28
C VAL A 21 7.58 -15.52 -10.40
N SER A 22 7.10 -16.49 -11.19
CA SER A 22 6.11 -16.24 -12.24
C SER A 22 4.67 -16.35 -11.71
N PHE A 23 3.84 -15.54 -12.36
CA PHE A 23 2.52 -15.05 -12.00
C PHE A 23 1.37 -16.08 -11.98
N GLY A 24 0.41 -15.83 -11.08
CA GLY A 24 -1.00 -16.15 -11.31
C GLY A 24 -1.77 -14.85 -11.48
N GLY A 25 -1.72 -14.26 -12.67
CA GLY A 25 -2.56 -13.12 -13.05
C GLY A 25 -3.93 -13.65 -13.46
N SER A 26 -4.97 -13.33 -12.69
CA SER A 26 -6.32 -13.34 -13.24
C SER A 26 -6.50 -12.02 -13.97
N ASP A 27 -6.54 -12.07 -15.30
CA ASP A 27 -7.01 -10.98 -16.13
C ASP A 27 -8.44 -10.64 -15.69
N ALA A 28 -8.60 -9.50 -15.03
CA ALA A 28 -9.87 -8.84 -14.82
C ALA A 28 -9.82 -7.47 -15.48
N ALA A 29 -9.68 -7.48 -16.80
CA ALA A 29 -10.12 -6.37 -17.64
C ALA A 29 -11.52 -6.72 -18.15
N ALA A 30 -12.55 -6.22 -17.45
CA ALA A 30 -13.92 -6.17 -17.95
C ALA A 30 -14.73 -5.11 -17.20
N ASP A 31 -15.20 -4.14 -18.00
CA ASP A 31 -16.49 -3.47 -17.91
C ASP A 31 -16.72 -2.42 -16.81
N ALA A 32 -16.30 -1.19 -17.14
CA ALA A 32 -16.85 0.04 -16.57
C ALA A 32 -18.28 0.25 -17.09
N GLU A 33 -19.27 -0.25 -16.37
CA GLU A 33 -20.69 0.17 -16.41
C GLU A 33 -21.36 -0.43 -15.16
N GLY A 34 -21.20 0.26 -14.02
CA GLY A 34 -21.80 -0.14 -12.76
C GLY A 34 -21.16 0.59 -11.59
N GLY A 35 -21.85 1.60 -11.04
CA GLY A 35 -21.43 2.34 -9.83
C GLY A 35 -21.46 1.52 -8.53
N GLY A 36 -21.11 0.24 -8.60
CA GLY A 36 -21.03 -0.68 -7.48
C GLY A 36 -19.75 -0.49 -6.68
N VAL A 37 -19.78 -0.88 -5.41
CA VAL A 37 -18.58 -0.94 -4.59
C VAL A 37 -17.82 -2.22 -4.92
N THR A 38 -16.59 -2.08 -5.40
CA THR A 38 -15.69 -3.24 -5.62
C THR A 38 -15.10 -3.68 -4.29
N GLU A 39 -15.24 -4.95 -3.95
CA GLU A 39 -14.67 -5.57 -2.75
C GLU A 39 -13.58 -6.57 -3.16
N VAL A 40 -12.44 -6.54 -2.46
CA VAL A 40 -11.26 -7.35 -2.75
C VAL A 40 -10.67 -7.91 -1.47
N THR A 41 -10.10 -9.11 -1.56
CA THR A 41 -9.44 -9.78 -0.44
C THR A 41 -7.92 -9.63 -0.55
N LEU A 42 -7.31 -9.00 0.45
CA LEU A 42 -5.87 -8.87 0.58
C LEU A 42 -5.32 -9.96 1.49
N ARG A 43 -4.18 -10.56 1.12
CA ARG A 43 -3.49 -11.56 1.94
C ARG A 43 -2.19 -11.00 2.50
N VAL A 44 -2.13 -10.85 3.82
CA VAL A 44 -0.94 -10.35 4.53
C VAL A 44 -0.55 -11.34 5.62
N GLN A 45 0.64 -11.93 5.53
CA GLN A 45 1.14 -12.90 6.52
C GLN A 45 0.15 -14.05 6.82
N ASN A 46 -0.49 -14.59 5.77
CA ASN A 46 -1.53 -15.63 5.83
C ASN A 46 -2.83 -15.21 6.55
N VAL A 47 -3.03 -13.91 6.78
CA VAL A 47 -4.29 -13.34 7.25
C VAL A 47 -4.98 -12.64 6.09
N GLU A 48 -6.28 -12.89 5.94
CA GLU A 48 -7.11 -12.27 4.92
C GLU A 48 -7.76 -10.98 5.46
N PHE A 49 -7.71 -9.92 4.66
CA PHE A 49 -8.32 -8.63 4.94
C PHE A 49 -9.25 -8.25 3.80
N GLU A 50 -10.49 -7.88 4.12
CA GLU A 50 -11.42 -7.31 3.14
C GLU A 50 -11.12 -5.82 2.95
N MET A 51 -10.95 -5.41 1.70
CA MET A 51 -10.81 -4.02 1.30
C MET A 51 -11.89 -3.68 0.29
N ARG A 52 -12.54 -2.52 0.47
CA ARG A 52 -13.53 -2.00 -0.46
C ARG A 52 -12.97 -0.77 -1.16
N LEU A 53 -13.02 -0.75 -2.48
CA LEU A 53 -12.67 0.40 -3.29
C LEU A 53 -13.85 1.37 -3.33
N ARG A 54 -13.57 2.65 -3.08
CA ARG A 54 -14.58 3.69 -3.22
C ARG A 54 -14.98 3.79 -4.70
N PRO A 55 -16.28 3.86 -5.03
CA PRO A 55 -16.71 4.07 -6.41
C PRO A 55 -16.03 5.30 -7.01
N GLY A 56 -15.51 5.17 -8.23
CA GLY A 56 -14.77 6.23 -8.92
C GLY A 56 -13.33 6.45 -8.46
N VAL A 57 -12.76 5.61 -7.57
CA VAL A 57 -11.39 5.82 -7.04
C VAL A 57 -10.32 5.85 -8.13
N HIS A 58 -10.41 4.99 -9.15
CA HIS A 58 -9.41 4.96 -10.22
C HIS A 58 -9.47 6.22 -11.11
N GLU A 59 -10.68 6.67 -11.45
CA GLU A 59 -10.87 7.91 -12.19
C GLU A 59 -10.38 9.11 -11.39
N PHE A 60 -10.74 9.18 -10.11
CA PHE A 60 -10.27 10.22 -9.20
C PHE A 60 -8.73 10.26 -9.13
N LEU A 61 -8.09 9.12 -8.89
CA LEU A 61 -6.63 9.05 -8.81
C LEU A 61 -5.97 9.40 -10.15
N GLY A 62 -6.55 8.98 -11.28
CA GLY A 62 -6.07 9.35 -12.61
C GLY A 62 -6.10 10.86 -12.84
N GLN A 63 -7.26 11.50 -12.60
CA GLN A 63 -7.40 12.95 -12.74
C GLN A 63 -6.49 13.72 -11.77
N MET A 64 -6.33 13.23 -10.54
CA MET A 64 -5.42 13.86 -9.58
C MET A 64 -3.96 13.70 -9.98
N ALA A 65 -3.57 12.59 -10.60
CA ALA A 65 -2.19 12.37 -11.04
C ALA A 65 -1.76 13.33 -12.17
N ASP A 66 -2.72 13.83 -12.97
CA ASP A 66 -2.46 14.84 -14.00
C ASP A 66 -2.21 16.24 -13.42
N LEU A 67 -2.72 16.51 -12.21
CA LEU A 67 -2.68 17.83 -11.58
C LEU A 67 -1.72 17.91 -10.38
N PHE A 68 -1.46 16.79 -9.72
CA PHE A 68 -0.74 16.71 -8.45
C PHE A 68 0.30 15.60 -8.43
N CYS A 69 1.34 15.84 -7.65
CA CYS A 69 2.23 14.80 -7.16
C CYS A 69 1.49 14.00 -6.07
N VAL A 70 0.91 12.84 -6.40
CA VAL A 70 0.01 12.10 -5.49
C VAL A 70 0.82 11.24 -4.50
N HIS A 71 0.56 11.40 -3.20
CA HIS A 71 1.15 10.58 -2.14
C HIS A 71 0.08 9.76 -1.41
N LEU A 72 0.38 8.48 -1.15
CA LEU A 72 -0.42 7.61 -0.28
C LEU A 72 0.17 7.62 1.13
N TYR A 73 -0.48 8.28 2.09
CA TYR A 73 -0.06 8.25 3.50
C TYR A 73 -1.11 7.49 4.33
N THR A 74 -0.74 6.29 4.80
CA THR A 74 -1.64 5.43 5.59
C THR A 74 -0.98 4.88 6.85
N MET A 75 -1.82 4.53 7.81
CA MET A 75 -1.41 3.85 9.05
C MET A 75 -1.35 2.32 8.90
N GLY A 76 -1.62 1.80 7.69
CA GLY A 76 -1.46 0.39 7.35
C GLY A 76 0.02 -0.04 7.30
N SER A 77 0.27 -1.34 7.50
CA SER A 77 1.62 -1.91 7.36
C SER A 77 2.08 -1.89 5.90
N ARG A 78 3.40 -1.97 5.69
CA ARG A 78 3.98 -1.95 4.34
C ARG A 78 3.45 -3.08 3.46
N GLU A 79 3.31 -4.28 4.02
CA GLU A 79 2.83 -5.46 3.32
C GLU A 79 1.36 -5.31 2.91
N TYR A 80 0.53 -4.77 3.80
CA TYR A 80 -0.87 -4.47 3.49
C TYR A 80 -0.99 -3.46 2.36
N VAL A 81 -0.20 -2.39 2.42
CA VAL A 81 -0.22 -1.34 1.39
C VAL A 81 0.26 -1.86 0.05
N GLN A 82 1.29 -2.70 0.03
CA GLN A 82 1.74 -3.35 -1.20
C GLN A 82 0.62 -4.19 -1.81
N GLN A 83 -0.09 -5.00 -1.03
CA GLN A 83 -1.24 -5.76 -1.52
C GLN A 83 -2.35 -4.83 -2.06
N ALA A 84 -2.70 -3.77 -1.33
CA ALA A 84 -3.72 -2.81 -1.76
C ALA A 84 -3.36 -2.11 -3.09
N LEU A 85 -2.08 -1.79 -3.32
CA LEU A 85 -1.62 -1.15 -4.56
C LEU A 85 -1.83 -2.01 -5.81
N HIS A 86 -1.86 -3.34 -5.70
CA HIS A 86 -2.19 -4.21 -6.84
C HIS A 86 -3.61 -3.96 -7.38
N TYR A 87 -4.49 -3.41 -6.54
CA TYR A 87 -5.87 -3.08 -6.94
C TYR A 87 -6.06 -1.58 -7.19
N LEU A 88 -5.32 -0.72 -6.48
CA LEU A 88 -5.44 0.74 -6.60
C LEU A 88 -4.62 1.32 -7.77
N ASP A 89 -3.43 0.80 -8.03
CA ASP A 89 -2.50 1.28 -9.06
C ASP A 89 -1.75 0.08 -9.69
N PRO A 90 -2.46 -0.81 -10.40
CA PRO A 90 -1.89 -2.06 -10.94
C PRO A 90 -0.77 -1.83 -11.95
N LYS A 91 -0.73 -0.66 -12.59
CA LYS A 91 0.28 -0.29 -13.58
C LYS A 91 1.45 0.48 -12.97
N HIS A 92 1.39 0.83 -11.68
CA HIS A 92 2.38 1.67 -10.99
C HIS A 92 2.60 3.03 -11.69
N GLU A 93 1.53 3.60 -12.24
CA GLU A 93 1.56 4.83 -13.01
C GLU A 93 1.28 6.05 -12.13
N ILE A 94 0.61 5.88 -10.99
CA ILE A 94 0.21 6.98 -10.10
C ILE A 94 1.26 7.18 -9.01
N PHE A 95 1.54 6.14 -8.21
CA PHE A 95 2.42 6.26 -7.05
C PHE A 95 3.86 5.86 -7.39
N LYS A 96 4.72 6.86 -7.54
CA LYS A 96 6.17 6.72 -7.77
C LYS A 96 6.90 6.29 -6.50
N PRO A 97 8.14 5.74 -6.63
CA PRO A 97 8.98 5.42 -5.49
C PRO A 97 9.12 6.62 -4.52
N GLY A 98 8.91 6.37 -3.22
CA GLY A 98 8.94 7.41 -2.18
C GLY A 98 7.60 8.10 -1.91
N GLN A 99 6.57 7.89 -2.75
CA GLN A 99 5.25 8.50 -2.56
C GLN A 99 4.29 7.66 -1.70
N VAL A 100 4.69 6.46 -1.31
CA VAL A 100 3.91 5.56 -0.46
C VAL A 100 4.49 5.56 0.95
N LEU A 101 3.78 6.20 1.88
CA LEU A 101 4.13 6.33 3.28
C LEU A 101 3.23 5.41 4.11
N ALA A 102 3.68 4.16 4.26
CA ALA A 102 3.09 3.20 5.20
C ALA A 102 3.56 3.48 6.64
N TRP A 103 2.86 2.89 7.61
CA TRP A 103 3.28 2.91 9.00
C TRP A 103 4.56 2.09 9.20
N HIS A 104 5.40 2.57 10.13
CA HIS A 104 6.61 1.89 10.56
C HIS A 104 6.57 1.74 12.09
N PRO A 105 6.96 0.58 12.66
CA PRO A 105 6.86 0.32 14.10
C PRO A 105 7.57 1.34 15.00
N ALA A 106 8.64 1.97 14.51
CA ALA A 106 9.37 3.01 15.25
C ALA A 106 8.70 4.40 15.22
N LEU A 107 7.55 4.56 14.56
CA LEU A 107 6.83 5.82 14.45
C LEU A 107 5.51 5.75 15.22
N ASP A 108 5.08 6.92 15.72
CA ASP A 108 3.74 7.08 16.27
C ASP A 108 2.68 6.65 15.26
N ARG A 109 1.71 5.87 15.76
CA ARG A 109 0.61 5.34 14.95
C ARG A 109 -0.67 6.19 15.08
N THR A 110 -0.60 7.34 15.73
CA THR A 110 -1.76 8.22 15.90
C THR A 110 -1.69 9.48 15.06
N THR A 111 -0.49 10.00 14.80
CA THR A 111 -0.29 11.31 14.15
C THR A 111 0.41 11.17 12.80
N LYS A 112 -0.01 11.99 11.84
CA LYS A 112 0.61 12.19 10.54
C LYS A 112 1.22 13.59 10.45
N THR A 113 2.29 13.73 9.69
CA THR A 113 2.99 15.01 9.52
C THR A 113 3.54 15.19 8.11
N LEU A 114 3.48 16.43 7.61
CA LEU A 114 4.06 16.81 6.32
C LEU A 114 5.60 16.78 6.32
N GLN A 115 6.25 16.76 7.49
CA GLN A 115 7.71 16.69 7.57
C GLN A 115 8.29 15.45 6.87
N ARG A 116 7.53 14.35 6.83
CA ARG A 116 7.95 13.12 6.14
C ARG A 116 7.90 13.21 4.62
N LEU A 117 7.17 14.18 4.08
CA LEU A 117 6.99 14.39 2.65
C LEU A 117 8.03 15.35 2.06
N LEU A 118 8.90 15.96 2.89
CA LEU A 118 9.93 16.92 2.48
C LEU A 118 9.38 18.01 1.53
N CYS A 119 8.16 18.47 1.81
CA CYS A 119 7.40 19.38 0.96
C CYS A 119 7.19 20.75 1.64
N VAL A 120 6.83 21.75 0.83
CA VAL A 120 6.40 23.07 1.31
C VAL A 120 4.91 22.98 1.68
N PRO A 121 4.52 23.12 2.97
CA PRO A 121 3.15 22.89 3.41
C PRO A 121 2.09 23.69 2.64
N GLU A 122 2.41 24.90 2.19
CA GLU A 122 1.52 25.78 1.45
C GLU A 122 1.11 25.21 0.07
N LEU A 123 1.84 24.22 -0.44
CA LEU A 123 1.56 23.54 -1.71
C LEU A 123 0.90 22.17 -1.52
N VAL A 124 0.52 21.81 -0.29
CA VAL A 124 -0.02 20.49 0.03
C VAL A 124 -1.51 20.54 0.28
N LEU A 125 -2.23 19.65 -0.39
CA LEU A 125 -3.61 19.30 -0.09
C LEU A 125 -3.65 17.93 0.58
N ILE A 126 -4.29 17.83 1.74
CA ILE A 126 -4.48 16.58 2.47
C ILE A 126 -5.94 16.17 2.32
N VAL A 127 -6.18 14.93 1.88
CA VAL A 127 -7.53 14.34 1.82
C VAL A 127 -7.56 13.15 2.77
N ASP A 128 -8.27 13.27 3.89
CA ASP A 128 -8.30 12.25 4.95
C ASP A 128 -9.63 12.32 5.73
N ASP A 129 -10.02 11.21 6.36
CA ASP A 129 -11.24 11.11 7.17
C ASP A 129 -10.98 11.30 8.69
N SER A 130 -9.72 11.52 9.06
CA SER A 130 -9.29 11.63 10.46
C SER A 130 -8.64 12.99 10.74
N PRO A 131 -9.40 13.97 11.26
CA PRO A 131 -8.84 15.27 11.61
C PRO A 131 -7.82 15.18 12.76
N ILE A 132 -7.98 14.21 13.65
CA ILE A 132 -7.06 13.96 14.78
C ILE A 132 -5.67 13.55 14.26
N ALA A 133 -5.61 12.74 13.20
CA ALA A 133 -4.34 12.33 12.60
C ALA A 133 -3.54 13.53 12.04
N TRP A 134 -4.21 14.61 11.67
CA TRP A 134 -3.62 15.82 11.08
C TRP A 134 -3.81 17.06 11.95
N ALA A 135 -3.86 16.90 13.28
CA ALA A 135 -4.13 18.00 14.20
C ALA A 135 -3.21 19.23 14.03
N ASN A 136 -1.96 19.00 13.58
CA ASN A 136 -0.98 20.08 13.33
C ASN A 136 -1.01 20.64 11.90
N HIS A 137 -1.88 20.14 11.03
CA HIS A 137 -1.96 20.48 9.60
C HIS A 137 -3.42 20.67 9.13
N VAL A 138 -4.33 21.05 10.05
CA VAL A 138 -5.76 21.25 9.76
C VAL A 138 -6.03 22.23 8.60
N PRO A 139 -5.28 23.35 8.42
CA PRO A 139 -5.51 24.24 7.28
C PRO A 139 -5.31 23.59 5.90
N ASN A 140 -4.54 22.52 5.82
CA ASN A 140 -4.30 21.76 4.58
C ASN A 140 -5.31 20.62 4.38
N LEU A 141 -6.15 20.33 5.39
CA LEU A 141 -7.03 19.17 5.41
C LEU A 141 -8.38 19.47 4.75
N VAL A 142 -8.62 18.81 3.63
CA VAL A 142 -9.95 18.56 3.10
C VAL A 142 -10.49 17.31 3.80
N LEU A 143 -11.30 17.55 4.83
CA LEU A 143 -11.96 16.48 5.57
C LEU A 143 -13.01 15.82 4.68
N ILE A 144 -12.95 14.50 4.56
CA ILE A 144 -13.93 13.69 3.84
C ILE A 144 -14.69 12.75 4.76
N ASP A 145 -15.87 12.31 4.33
CA ASP A 145 -16.62 11.30 5.06
C ASP A 145 -15.87 9.97 5.09
N ARG A 146 -15.89 9.35 6.28
CA ARG A 146 -15.36 8.01 6.49
C ARG A 146 -16.05 7.01 5.57
N PHE A 147 -15.26 6.31 4.76
CA PHE A 147 -15.81 5.27 3.91
C PHE A 147 -16.19 4.04 4.74
N PRO A 148 -17.41 3.47 4.58
CA PRO A 148 -17.84 2.32 5.35
C PRO A 148 -16.90 1.13 5.17
N ARG A 149 -16.48 0.52 6.27
CA ARG A 149 -15.70 -0.72 6.23
C ARG A 149 -16.53 -1.83 5.58
N ALA A 150 -15.86 -2.85 5.05
CA ALA A 150 -16.49 -4.15 4.83
C ALA A 150 -17.18 -4.59 6.13
N GLN A 151 -18.44 -5.02 6.05
CA GLN A 151 -19.08 -5.64 7.20
C GLN A 151 -18.39 -6.98 7.41
N ALA A 152 -17.87 -7.23 8.61
CA ALA A 152 -17.45 -8.57 8.94
C ALA A 152 -18.64 -9.52 8.68
N PRO A 153 -18.44 -10.68 8.04
CA PRO A 153 -19.52 -11.63 7.86
C PRO A 153 -20.16 -11.87 9.22
N SER A 154 -21.47 -11.66 9.31
CA SER A 154 -22.25 -11.96 10.51
C SER A 154 -21.96 -13.41 10.86
N ALA A 155 -21.06 -13.63 11.83
CA ALA A 155 -20.77 -14.96 12.34
C ALA A 155 -22.12 -15.56 12.69
N ALA A 156 -22.45 -16.68 12.03
CA ALA A 156 -23.70 -17.39 12.21
C ALA A 156 -23.94 -17.56 13.71
N LEU A 157 -24.85 -16.75 14.23
CA LEU A 157 -25.41 -16.91 15.55
C LEU A 157 -26.08 -18.29 15.53
N HIS A 158 -25.65 -19.17 16.44
CA HIS A 158 -26.23 -20.49 16.74
C HIS A 158 -26.01 -21.61 15.72
N ARG A 159 -25.05 -22.49 16.04
CA ARG A 159 -25.33 -23.93 16.24
C ARG A 159 -24.15 -24.62 16.92
N THR A 160 -24.20 -24.64 18.25
CA THR A 160 -23.77 -25.80 19.02
C THR A 160 -24.92 -26.10 19.98
N VAL A 161 -25.59 -27.22 19.70
CA VAL A 161 -26.47 -27.92 20.64
C VAL A 161 -25.65 -28.54 21.76
#